data_AF-A0A950BB50-F1
#
_entry.id   AF-A0A950BB50-F1
#
_cell.length_a   1.000
_cell.length_b   1.000
_cell.length_c   1.000
_cell.angle_alpha   90.00
_cell.angle_beta   90.00
_cell.angle_gamma   90.00
#
_symmetry.space_group_name_H-M   'P 1'
#
loop_
_entity.id
_entity.type
_entity.pdbx_description
1 polymer ?
#
loop_
_entity_poly.entity_id
_entity_poly.type
_entity_poly.pdbx_seq_one_letter_code
_entity_poly.pdbx_strand_id
1 'polypeptide(L)'
;LSVVGAVLVMVSMFVGDFAATGWVAYPPLSEPGYSPTVGMDYYIWSLQLSGLGTTLSGINFIVTILRMRAPGMKMMQMPVFVWTAFITNILIVAVFPVLTATLALLTMDRYFDMHFFTNELGGNAMMYINLIWVWGHPEVYILILPAFGAYSEIIATFSGKPLFGYKSMVYATSSIGVLSFFVWLHHFFTMGSGANVNAFFGIMTTVISIPTGVKLFNWLFTMYRGRIRYHSATLWTIGFMVTFAVGGMTGVLLAVPGADFVLHNSLFLVAHFHNVIIGGVVFGCLAGVSFWFPKVFGFTLNEFWGKVSFWCWLIGYWLAFTPLYILGFEGMTRRMNHYDVADWHPWLVVALVGAVFVGMGILAFIVQIVVSLRDREANRDVTGDPWDGRSLEWSTSSPAPFYNFAVLPEITSMEQHWDNKETGRAWVQPRKYEDIHMPRNTGAGFIIAAFSLLFGFAIVWHMWLFAAVGLVGMIATFIVRSYEQDVDYWLPAAEVERIEDARFRQLGIKRFEQPEQTEEMA
;
A
#
# COMPACT_ATOMS: atom_id res chain seq x y z
N LEU A 1 1.02 -14.30 -8.39
CA LEU A 1 2.31 -13.73 -8.83
C LEU A 1 3.09 -13.10 -7.69
N SER A 2 2.54 -12.15 -6.92
CA SER A 2 3.27 -11.58 -5.75
C SER A 2 3.68 -12.64 -4.72
N VAL A 3 2.81 -13.63 -4.45
CA VAL A 3 3.16 -14.80 -3.61
C VAL A 3 4.33 -15.61 -4.19
N VAL A 4 4.41 -15.75 -5.51
CA VAL A 4 5.52 -16.47 -6.17
C VAL A 4 6.84 -15.75 -5.92
N GLY A 5 6.88 -14.43 -6.11
CA GLY A 5 8.06 -13.62 -5.80
C GLY A 5 8.48 -13.75 -4.33
N ALA A 6 7.52 -13.65 -3.41
CA ALA A 6 7.79 -13.83 -1.97
C ALA A 6 8.33 -15.24 -1.65
N VAL A 7 7.75 -16.29 -2.24
CA VAL A 7 8.24 -17.67 -2.05
C VAL A 7 9.66 -17.82 -2.59
N LEU A 8 10.00 -17.26 -3.75
CA LEU A 8 11.36 -17.31 -4.29
C LEU A 8 12.38 -16.64 -3.35
N VAL A 9 12.04 -15.48 -2.79
CA VAL A 9 12.88 -14.82 -1.77
C VAL A 9 13.03 -15.71 -0.52
N MET A 10 11.98 -16.38 -0.08
CA MET A 10 12.08 -17.25 1.12
C MET A 10 12.83 -18.55 0.83
N VAL A 11 12.73 -19.11 -0.38
CA VAL A 11 13.46 -20.31 -0.78
C VAL A 11 14.97 -20.05 -0.80
N SER A 12 15.41 -18.86 -1.22
CA SER A 12 16.84 -18.52 -1.25
C SER A 12 17.51 -18.52 0.12
N MET A 13 16.74 -18.48 1.23
CA MET A 13 17.26 -18.65 2.59
C MET A 13 17.74 -20.09 2.87
N PHE A 14 17.14 -21.08 2.20
CA PHE A 14 17.42 -22.50 2.43
C PHE A 14 18.20 -23.16 1.30
N VAL A 15 18.05 -22.65 0.07
CA VAL A 15 18.64 -23.23 -1.14
C VAL A 15 19.35 -22.13 -1.94
N GLY A 16 20.68 -22.10 -1.84
CA GLY A 16 21.52 -21.04 -2.40
C GLY A 16 21.73 -19.89 -1.40
N ASP A 17 21.73 -18.68 -1.91
CA ASP A 17 21.85 -17.42 -1.17
C ASP A 17 20.95 -16.34 -1.79
N PHE A 18 20.85 -15.17 -1.17
CA PHE A 18 20.15 -14.00 -1.73
C PHE A 18 21.15 -12.89 -2.08
N ALA A 19 20.74 -11.93 -2.91
CA ALA A 19 21.60 -10.87 -3.40
C ALA A 19 22.32 -10.08 -2.28
N ALA A 20 23.65 -10.15 -2.27
CA ALA A 20 24.51 -9.42 -1.34
C ALA A 20 24.85 -7.98 -1.82
N THR A 21 24.11 -7.47 -2.82
CA THR A 21 24.34 -6.16 -3.46
C THR A 21 23.48 -5.04 -2.90
N GLY A 22 22.70 -5.34 -1.85
CA GLY A 22 21.66 -4.48 -1.31
C GLY A 22 20.42 -4.40 -2.20
N TRP A 23 19.35 -3.81 -1.68
CA TRP A 23 18.00 -3.86 -2.27
C TRP A 23 17.84 -3.21 -3.65
N VAL A 24 18.82 -2.43 -4.12
CA VAL A 24 18.77 -1.78 -5.44
C VAL A 24 19.67 -2.47 -6.47
N ALA A 25 20.51 -3.41 -6.03
CA ALA A 25 21.36 -4.23 -6.89
C ALA A 25 22.19 -3.47 -7.95
N TYR A 26 22.99 -2.50 -7.50
CA TYR A 26 23.80 -1.66 -8.39
C TYR A 26 24.86 -2.45 -9.17
N PRO A 27 24.92 -2.32 -10.50
CA PRO A 27 26.13 -2.57 -11.27
C PRO A 27 27.23 -1.58 -10.84
N PRO A 28 28.51 -1.98 -10.90
CA PRO A 28 28.99 -3.27 -11.39
C PRO A 28 28.90 -4.41 -10.36
N LEU A 29 28.57 -4.12 -9.09
CA LEU A 29 28.59 -5.14 -8.02
C LEU A 29 27.61 -6.31 -8.27
N SER A 30 26.52 -6.08 -9.02
CA SER A 30 25.57 -7.12 -9.42
C SER A 30 25.98 -7.94 -10.64
N GLU A 31 27.11 -7.65 -11.28
CA GLU A 31 27.63 -8.44 -12.41
C GLU A 31 28.24 -9.77 -11.95
N PRO A 32 28.29 -10.80 -12.81
CA PRO A 32 28.80 -12.12 -12.45
C PRO A 32 30.26 -12.10 -11.96
N GLY A 33 31.07 -11.14 -12.43
CA GLY A 33 32.47 -10.99 -12.01
C GLY A 33 32.63 -10.60 -10.54
N TYR A 34 31.66 -9.90 -9.95
CA TYR A 34 31.68 -9.47 -8.54
C TYR A 34 30.69 -10.24 -7.66
N SER A 35 29.58 -10.70 -8.24
CA SER A 35 28.52 -11.48 -7.58
C SER A 35 28.25 -12.77 -8.39
N PRO A 36 29.12 -13.78 -8.25
CA PRO A 36 29.05 -15.03 -9.03
C PRO A 36 28.00 -16.02 -8.52
N THR A 37 27.38 -15.75 -7.36
CA THR A 37 26.38 -16.63 -6.76
C THR A 37 25.01 -16.44 -7.40
N VAL A 38 24.08 -17.37 -7.11
CA VAL A 38 22.70 -17.35 -7.62
C VAL A 38 21.82 -16.28 -6.95
N GLY A 39 22.30 -15.65 -5.87
CA GLY A 39 21.51 -14.70 -5.09
C GLY A 39 21.01 -13.49 -5.87
N MET A 40 21.80 -13.00 -6.84
CA MET A 40 21.35 -11.93 -7.72
C MET A 40 20.22 -12.39 -8.66
N ASP A 41 20.23 -13.66 -9.06
CA ASP A 41 19.22 -14.21 -9.94
C ASP A 41 17.90 -14.44 -9.19
N TYR A 42 17.96 -14.88 -7.92
CA TYR A 42 16.79 -14.87 -7.03
C TYR A 42 16.18 -13.48 -6.90
N TYR A 43 17.00 -12.44 -6.73
CA TYR A 43 16.52 -11.05 -6.68
C TYR A 43 15.81 -10.65 -7.98
N ILE A 44 16.42 -10.91 -9.13
CA ILE A 44 15.85 -10.59 -10.44
C ILE A 44 14.49 -11.27 -10.63
N TRP A 45 14.44 -12.59 -10.52
CA TRP A 45 13.24 -13.34 -10.89
C TRP A 45 12.13 -13.24 -9.85
N SER A 46 12.46 -13.03 -8.57
CA SER A 46 11.44 -12.75 -7.55
C SER A 46 10.72 -11.43 -7.83
N LEU A 47 11.46 -10.36 -8.15
CA LEU A 47 10.90 -9.06 -8.46
C LEU A 47 10.23 -9.01 -9.83
N GLN A 48 10.81 -9.65 -10.85
CA GLN A 48 10.24 -9.67 -12.20
C GLN A 48 8.86 -10.32 -12.22
N LEU A 49 8.72 -11.50 -11.58
CA LEU A 49 7.44 -12.21 -11.51
C LEU A 49 6.43 -11.49 -10.61
N SER A 50 6.87 -10.91 -9.50
CA SER A 50 6.00 -10.10 -8.63
C SER A 50 5.52 -8.82 -9.32
N GLY A 51 6.42 -8.13 -10.02
CA GLY A 51 6.18 -6.88 -10.73
C GLY A 51 5.14 -7.00 -11.84
N LEU A 52 5.08 -8.14 -12.54
CA LEU A 52 3.99 -8.45 -13.47
C LEU A 52 2.63 -8.46 -12.76
N GLY A 53 2.54 -9.07 -11.58
CA GLY A 53 1.32 -9.07 -10.77
C GLY A 53 0.91 -7.67 -10.33
N THR A 54 1.88 -6.85 -9.92
CA THR A 54 1.63 -5.46 -9.51
C THR A 54 1.11 -4.61 -10.67
N THR A 55 1.71 -4.72 -11.86
CA THR A 55 1.24 -4.01 -13.06
C THR A 55 -0.20 -4.38 -13.42
N LEU A 56 -0.53 -5.68 -13.41
CA LEU A 56 -1.90 -6.15 -13.66
C LEU A 56 -2.90 -5.61 -12.63
N SER A 57 -2.48 -5.51 -11.36
CA SER A 57 -3.30 -4.95 -10.29
C SER A 57 -3.56 -3.45 -10.51
N GLY A 58 -2.54 -2.70 -10.95
CA GLY A 58 -2.66 -1.30 -11.33
C GLY A 58 -3.68 -1.07 -12.44
N ILE A 59 -3.58 -1.85 -13.53
CA ILE A 59 -4.51 -1.77 -14.67
C ILE A 59 -5.94 -2.08 -14.20
N ASN A 60 -6.11 -3.13 -13.40
CA ASN A 60 -7.42 -3.55 -12.91
C ASN A 60 -8.13 -2.42 -12.15
N PHE A 61 -7.48 -1.85 -11.13
CA PHE A 61 -8.11 -0.81 -10.30
C PHE A 61 -8.35 0.50 -11.05
N ILE A 62 -7.53 0.89 -12.04
CA ILE A 62 -7.82 2.05 -12.89
C ILE A 62 -9.16 1.84 -13.61
N VAL A 63 -9.34 0.67 -14.24
CA VAL A 63 -10.57 0.36 -14.98
C VAL A 63 -11.76 0.29 -14.02
N THR A 64 -11.61 -0.35 -12.86
CA THR A 64 -12.66 -0.42 -11.83
C THR A 64 -13.11 0.98 -11.40
N ILE A 65 -12.17 1.87 -11.04
CA ILE A 65 -12.50 3.21 -10.54
C ILE A 65 -13.14 4.07 -11.64
N LEU A 66 -12.73 3.92 -12.91
CA LEU A 66 -13.29 4.72 -13.99
C LEU A 66 -14.64 4.20 -14.49
N ARG A 67 -14.82 2.87 -14.57
CA ARG A 67 -15.91 2.23 -15.31
C ARG A 67 -16.94 1.50 -14.44
N MET A 68 -16.60 1.14 -13.20
CA MET A 68 -17.47 0.37 -12.30
C MET A 68 -17.93 1.18 -11.07
N ARG A 69 -18.13 2.49 -11.24
CA ARG A 69 -18.71 3.35 -10.19
C ARG A 69 -20.22 3.20 -10.11
N ALA A 70 -20.76 3.43 -8.92
CA ALA A 70 -22.18 3.52 -8.71
C ALA A 70 -22.80 4.68 -9.54
N PRO A 71 -24.04 4.52 -10.05
CA PRO A 71 -24.73 5.56 -10.80
C PRO A 71 -24.77 6.90 -10.05
N GLY A 72 -24.55 8.00 -10.78
CA GLY A 72 -24.53 9.36 -10.22
C GLY A 72 -23.20 9.79 -9.60
N MET A 73 -22.27 8.87 -9.28
CA MET A 73 -20.99 9.20 -8.68
C MET A 73 -20.00 9.81 -9.69
N LYS A 74 -19.85 11.14 -9.68
CA LYS A 74 -18.82 11.83 -10.46
C LYS A 74 -17.43 11.63 -9.84
N MET A 75 -16.36 11.88 -10.61
CA MET A 75 -14.98 11.80 -10.11
C MET A 75 -14.79 12.64 -8.82
N MET A 76 -15.25 13.89 -8.81
CA MET A 76 -15.14 14.80 -7.65
C MET A 76 -16.16 14.54 -6.54
N GLN A 77 -16.74 13.33 -6.47
CA GLN A 77 -17.60 12.85 -5.40
C GLN A 77 -17.09 11.54 -4.78
N MET A 78 -16.00 10.96 -5.30
CA MET A 78 -15.43 9.73 -4.74
C MET A 78 -14.76 10.00 -3.39
N PRO A 79 -14.75 9.05 -2.45
CA PRO A 79 -13.96 9.15 -1.22
C PRO A 79 -12.49 9.42 -1.50
N VAL A 80 -11.79 10.06 -0.57
CA VAL A 80 -10.38 10.44 -0.78
C VAL A 80 -9.50 9.22 -0.87
N PHE A 81 -9.83 8.15 -0.14
CA PHE A 81 -9.14 6.86 -0.29
C PHE A 81 -9.16 6.35 -1.73
N VAL A 82 -10.31 6.44 -2.41
CA VAL A 82 -10.45 6.02 -3.82
C VAL A 82 -9.65 6.91 -4.76
N TRP A 83 -9.60 8.22 -4.52
CA TRP A 83 -8.74 9.14 -5.27
C TRP A 83 -7.24 8.84 -5.11
N THR A 84 -6.80 8.58 -3.88
CA THR A 84 -5.41 8.21 -3.64
C THR A 84 -5.06 6.87 -4.29
N ALA A 85 -5.97 5.88 -4.20
CA ALA A 85 -5.80 4.61 -4.89
C ALA A 85 -5.76 4.81 -6.41
N PHE A 86 -6.58 5.70 -6.98
CA PHE A 86 -6.58 5.98 -8.42
C PHE A 86 -5.22 6.51 -8.89
N ILE A 87 -4.66 7.52 -8.20
CA ILE A 87 -3.33 8.06 -8.54
C ILE A 87 -2.24 7.02 -8.32
N THR A 88 -2.29 6.26 -7.22
CA THR A 88 -1.36 5.14 -6.98
C THR A 88 -1.35 4.14 -8.14
N ASN A 89 -2.53 3.74 -8.62
CA ASN A 89 -2.62 2.76 -9.71
C ASN A 89 -2.13 3.34 -11.05
N ILE A 90 -2.34 4.64 -11.32
CA ILE A 90 -1.72 5.33 -12.47
C ILE A 90 -0.20 5.27 -12.38
N LEU A 91 0.37 5.57 -11.22
CA LEU A 91 1.82 5.49 -11.00
C LEU A 91 2.33 4.07 -11.24
N ILE A 92 1.65 3.05 -10.70
CA ILE A 92 2.01 1.65 -10.91
C ILE A 92 2.15 1.33 -12.40
N VAL A 93 1.11 1.63 -13.20
CA VAL A 93 1.09 1.34 -14.64
C VAL A 93 2.18 2.12 -15.39
N ALA A 94 2.48 3.34 -14.96
CA ALA A 94 3.49 4.17 -15.60
C ALA A 94 4.93 3.74 -15.30
N VAL A 95 5.24 3.28 -14.09
CA VAL A 95 6.65 3.08 -13.65
C VAL A 95 7.10 1.63 -13.52
N PHE A 96 6.20 0.67 -13.27
CA PHE A 96 6.60 -0.74 -13.20
C PHE A 96 7.17 -1.30 -14.52
N PRO A 97 6.76 -0.84 -15.72
CA PRO A 97 7.43 -1.21 -16.96
C PRO A 97 8.92 -0.82 -16.98
N VAL A 98 9.31 0.28 -16.32
CA VAL A 98 10.71 0.71 -16.22
C VAL A 98 11.51 -0.28 -15.37
N LEU A 99 10.99 -0.71 -14.21
CA LEU A 99 11.62 -1.78 -13.41
C LEU A 99 11.75 -3.07 -14.21
N THR A 100 10.66 -3.46 -14.89
CA THR A 100 10.61 -4.69 -15.71
C THR A 100 11.70 -4.69 -16.79
N ALA A 101 11.87 -3.55 -17.49
CA ALA A 101 12.92 -3.39 -18.49
C ALA A 101 14.31 -3.36 -17.86
N THR A 102 14.50 -2.64 -16.76
CA THR A 102 15.81 -2.51 -16.08
C THR A 102 16.32 -3.86 -15.60
N LEU A 103 15.47 -4.67 -14.95
CA LEU A 103 15.83 -6.01 -14.52
C LEU A 103 16.00 -6.99 -15.68
N ALA A 104 15.21 -6.84 -16.76
CA ALA A 104 15.42 -7.63 -17.97
C ALA A 104 16.78 -7.35 -18.60
N LEU A 105 17.19 -6.09 -18.72
CA LEU A 105 18.52 -5.69 -19.21
C LEU A 105 19.63 -6.23 -18.31
N LEU A 106 19.46 -6.16 -16.98
CA LEU A 106 20.43 -6.74 -16.05
C LEU A 106 20.51 -8.27 -16.16
N THR A 107 19.38 -8.93 -16.44
CA THR A 107 19.35 -10.37 -16.75
C THR A 107 20.12 -10.66 -18.04
N MET A 108 19.97 -9.81 -19.06
CA MET A 108 20.68 -9.96 -20.33
C MET A 108 22.19 -9.89 -20.13
N ASP A 109 22.68 -8.94 -19.33
CA ASP A 109 24.10 -8.84 -18.98
C ASP A 109 24.60 -10.09 -18.25
N ARG A 110 23.79 -10.65 -17.33
CA ARG A 110 24.18 -11.83 -16.54
C ARG A 110 24.08 -13.16 -17.30
N TYR A 111 23.11 -13.33 -18.20
CA TYR A 111 22.75 -14.63 -18.79
C TYR A 111 23.20 -14.80 -20.23
N PHE A 112 23.28 -13.69 -20.97
CA PHE A 112 23.49 -13.70 -22.42
C PHE A 112 24.75 -12.94 -22.83
N ASP A 113 25.62 -12.60 -21.87
CA ASP A 113 26.88 -11.87 -22.08
C ASP A 113 26.66 -10.56 -22.86
N MET A 114 25.58 -9.85 -22.52
CA MET A 114 25.31 -8.51 -23.04
C MET A 114 26.05 -7.46 -22.21
N HIS A 115 26.14 -6.24 -22.74
CA HIS A 115 26.96 -5.16 -22.19
C HIS A 115 26.18 -3.86 -22.00
N PHE A 116 25.01 -3.93 -21.36
CA PHE A 116 24.19 -2.74 -21.06
C PHE A 116 24.82 -1.91 -19.92
N PHE A 117 25.17 -2.54 -18.82
CA PHE A 117 25.64 -1.89 -17.59
C PHE A 117 27.09 -2.24 -17.21
N THR A 118 27.74 -3.11 -17.99
CA THR A 118 29.11 -3.57 -17.76
C THR A 118 30.13 -2.45 -17.82
N ASN A 119 31.26 -2.61 -17.12
CA ASN A 119 32.39 -1.68 -17.22
C ASN A 119 33.19 -1.85 -18.54
N GLU A 120 33.04 -3.01 -19.18
CA GLU A 120 33.73 -3.35 -20.42
C GLU A 120 32.80 -3.19 -21.64
N LEU A 121 33.40 -3.22 -22.83
CA LEU A 121 32.71 -3.33 -24.12
C LEU A 121 31.63 -2.24 -24.38
N GLY A 122 31.76 -1.09 -23.73
CA GLY A 122 30.93 0.10 -23.96
C GLY A 122 29.68 0.22 -23.07
N GLY A 123 29.50 -0.68 -22.10
CA GLY A 123 28.42 -0.58 -21.12
C GLY A 123 28.53 0.64 -20.20
N ASN A 124 27.43 0.96 -19.52
CA ASN A 124 27.37 2.11 -18.61
C ASN A 124 26.57 1.81 -17.34
N ALA A 125 27.28 1.50 -16.25
CA ALA A 125 26.69 1.25 -14.95
C ALA A 125 25.76 2.39 -14.49
N MET A 126 26.14 3.66 -14.70
CA MET A 126 25.34 4.83 -14.27
C MET A 126 23.95 4.86 -14.92
N MET A 127 23.78 4.26 -16.11
CA MET A 127 22.46 4.15 -16.75
C MET A 127 21.51 3.28 -15.92
N TYR A 128 22.00 2.20 -15.30
CA TYR A 128 21.19 1.40 -14.39
C TYR A 128 20.68 2.25 -13.23
N ILE A 129 21.56 3.03 -12.57
CA ILE A 129 21.16 3.86 -11.43
C ILE A 129 20.12 4.90 -11.86
N ASN A 130 20.27 5.50 -13.05
CA ASN A 130 19.23 6.38 -13.57
C ASN A 130 17.89 5.65 -13.76
N LEU A 131 17.87 4.52 -14.49
CA LEU A 131 16.64 3.78 -14.80
C LEU A 131 15.94 3.23 -13.56
N ILE A 132 16.70 2.65 -12.63
CA ILE A 132 16.11 2.06 -11.42
C ILE A 132 15.45 3.14 -10.56
N TRP A 133 15.99 4.37 -10.50
CA TRP A 133 15.38 5.44 -9.72
C TRP A 133 14.22 6.13 -10.42
N VAL A 134 14.17 6.14 -11.76
CA VAL A 134 12.95 6.54 -12.51
C VAL A 134 11.75 5.71 -12.04
N TRP A 135 11.96 4.44 -11.69
CA TRP A 135 10.95 3.64 -11.00
C TRP A 135 10.90 3.88 -9.48
N GLY A 136 12.05 3.82 -8.81
CA GLY A 136 12.14 3.69 -7.36
C GLY A 136 11.60 4.89 -6.60
N HIS A 137 11.72 6.11 -7.13
CA HIS A 137 11.16 7.26 -6.44
C HIS A 137 9.63 7.37 -6.57
N PRO A 138 9.02 7.20 -7.76
CA PRO A 138 7.56 7.04 -7.84
C PRO A 138 7.02 5.88 -7.00
N GLU A 139 7.77 4.79 -6.84
CA GLU A 139 7.38 3.66 -5.98
C GLU A 139 7.14 4.09 -4.51
N VAL A 140 7.98 4.96 -3.94
CA VAL A 140 7.74 5.42 -2.55
C VAL A 140 6.42 6.19 -2.42
N TYR A 141 5.96 6.84 -3.50
CA TYR A 141 4.64 7.47 -3.53
C TYR A 141 3.50 6.47 -3.69
N ILE A 142 3.72 5.39 -4.44
CA ILE A 142 2.78 4.27 -4.55
C ILE A 142 2.46 3.70 -3.16
N LEU A 143 3.45 3.65 -2.26
CA LEU A 143 3.28 3.20 -0.88
C LEU A 143 2.52 4.20 0.00
N ILE A 144 2.88 5.48 -0.04
CA ILE A 144 2.36 6.48 0.92
C ILE A 144 0.97 7.02 0.56
N LEU A 145 0.63 7.09 -0.73
CA LEU A 145 -0.63 7.69 -1.17
C LEU A 145 -1.86 6.93 -0.64
N PRO A 146 -1.94 5.58 -0.69
CA PRO A 146 -3.07 4.85 -0.09
C PRO A 146 -3.15 5.03 1.43
N ALA A 147 -2.00 5.11 2.12
CA ALA A 147 -1.97 5.41 3.55
C ALA A 147 -2.55 6.80 3.86
N PHE A 148 -2.21 7.82 3.06
CA PHE A 148 -2.84 9.14 3.14
C PHE A 148 -4.36 9.10 2.90
N GLY A 149 -4.81 8.24 1.99
CA GLY A 149 -6.23 7.96 1.81
C GLY A 149 -6.87 7.44 3.09
N ALA A 150 -6.28 6.41 3.69
CA ALA A 150 -6.78 5.79 4.91
C ALA A 150 -6.85 6.77 6.07
N TYR A 151 -5.80 7.56 6.30
CA TYR A 151 -5.80 8.61 7.32
C TYR A 151 -6.92 9.64 7.10
N SER A 152 -7.23 9.97 5.84
CA SER A 152 -8.30 10.92 5.51
C SER A 152 -9.67 10.40 5.94
N GLU A 153 -9.97 9.12 5.66
CA GLU A 153 -11.25 8.50 6.05
C GLU A 153 -11.34 8.30 7.57
N ILE A 154 -10.25 7.85 8.20
CA ILE A 154 -10.17 7.62 9.65
C ILE A 154 -10.40 8.94 10.41
N ILE A 155 -9.70 10.01 10.02
CA ILE A 155 -9.77 11.26 10.77
C ILE A 155 -11.12 11.96 10.60
N ALA A 156 -11.74 11.88 9.42
CA ALA A 156 -13.10 12.38 9.19
C ALA A 156 -14.11 11.61 10.07
N THR A 157 -14.02 10.28 10.09
CA THR A 157 -14.91 9.39 10.87
C THR A 157 -14.78 9.64 12.37
N PHE A 158 -13.56 9.61 12.93
CA PHE A 158 -13.38 9.74 14.38
C PHE A 158 -13.41 11.19 14.89
N SER A 159 -13.35 12.19 14.01
CA SER A 159 -13.61 13.60 14.37
C SER A 159 -15.10 13.98 14.29
N GLY A 160 -15.93 13.11 13.71
CA GLY A 160 -17.37 13.35 13.50
C GLY A 160 -17.65 14.50 12.53
N LYS A 161 -16.75 14.75 11.57
CA LYS A 161 -16.80 15.90 10.65
C LYS A 161 -16.43 15.51 9.23
N PRO A 162 -16.99 16.18 8.21
CA PRO A 162 -16.53 16.02 6.84
C PRO A 162 -15.06 16.43 6.72
N LEU A 163 -14.36 15.83 5.76
CA LEU A 163 -12.96 16.16 5.50
C LEU A 163 -12.82 17.62 5.06
N PHE A 164 -11.98 18.37 5.78
CA PHE A 164 -11.68 19.75 5.41
C PHE A 164 -10.87 19.80 4.11
N GLY A 165 -11.27 20.67 3.19
CA GLY A 165 -10.50 20.90 1.97
C GLY A 165 -10.49 19.74 0.97
N TYR A 166 -11.58 18.98 0.81
CA TYR A 166 -11.67 17.84 -0.12
C TYR A 166 -11.04 18.11 -1.50
N LYS A 167 -11.43 19.21 -2.17
CA LYS A 167 -10.87 19.56 -3.50
C LYS A 167 -9.36 19.79 -3.45
N SER A 168 -8.89 20.45 -2.39
CA SER A 168 -7.46 20.69 -2.14
C SER A 168 -6.71 19.36 -1.91
N MET A 169 -7.30 18.41 -1.18
CA MET A 169 -6.75 17.06 -0.99
C MET A 169 -6.61 16.29 -2.31
N VAL A 170 -7.63 16.36 -3.18
CA VAL A 170 -7.61 15.72 -4.50
C VAL A 170 -6.52 16.35 -5.37
N TYR A 171 -6.48 17.69 -5.50
CA TYR A 171 -5.46 18.36 -6.29
C TYR A 171 -4.05 18.14 -5.76
N ALA A 172 -3.85 18.16 -4.43
CA ALA A 172 -2.56 17.84 -3.83
C ALA A 172 -2.10 16.42 -4.20
N THR A 173 -3.02 15.45 -4.17
CA THR A 173 -2.72 14.05 -4.54
C THR A 173 -2.36 13.93 -6.02
N SER A 174 -3.11 14.58 -6.91
CA SER A 174 -2.82 14.61 -8.35
C SER A 174 -1.48 15.30 -8.65
N SER A 175 -1.17 16.40 -7.96
CA SER A 175 0.11 17.09 -8.09
C SER A 175 1.28 16.22 -7.66
N ILE A 176 1.16 15.45 -6.57
CA ILE A 176 2.18 14.46 -6.17
C ILE A 176 2.36 13.42 -7.27
N GLY A 177 1.26 12.92 -7.83
CA GLY A 177 1.30 11.97 -8.96
C GLY A 177 2.13 12.49 -10.13
N VAL A 178 1.89 13.73 -10.58
CA VAL A 178 2.64 14.34 -11.69
C VAL A 178 4.09 14.63 -11.29
N LEU A 179 4.32 15.27 -10.15
CA LEU A 179 5.65 15.70 -9.70
C LEU A 179 6.58 14.52 -9.41
N SER A 180 6.04 13.35 -9.06
CA SER A 180 6.84 12.14 -8.79
C SER A 180 7.75 11.74 -9.96
N PHE A 181 7.36 12.09 -11.19
CA PHE A 181 8.13 11.83 -12.40
C PHE A 181 9.22 12.86 -12.67
N PHE A 182 9.48 13.85 -11.80
CA PHE A 182 10.45 14.94 -12.05
C PHE A 182 11.51 15.10 -10.95
N VAL A 183 11.69 14.08 -10.12
CA VAL A 183 12.48 14.19 -8.88
C VAL A 183 13.49 13.06 -8.67
N TRP A 184 13.44 11.98 -9.46
CA TRP A 184 14.22 10.76 -9.20
C TRP A 184 15.74 10.95 -9.09
N LEU A 185 16.31 11.96 -9.76
CA LEU A 185 17.76 12.21 -9.74
C LEU A 185 18.30 12.54 -8.34
N HIS A 186 17.46 13.00 -7.41
CA HIS A 186 17.93 13.30 -6.06
C HIS A 186 18.52 12.08 -5.32
N HIS A 187 18.28 10.86 -5.79
CA HIS A 187 18.88 9.65 -5.21
C HIS A 187 20.36 9.47 -5.58
N PHE A 188 20.89 10.30 -6.47
CA PHE A 188 22.26 10.19 -6.95
C PHE A 188 22.87 11.55 -7.31
N PHE A 189 22.59 12.60 -6.50
CA PHE A 189 23.25 13.91 -6.64
C PHE A 189 24.78 13.80 -6.64
N THR A 190 25.32 12.79 -5.94
CA THR A 190 26.75 12.48 -5.81
C THR A 190 27.36 11.77 -7.02
N MET A 191 26.61 11.49 -8.09
CA MET A 191 27.11 10.81 -9.29
C MET A 191 27.78 11.75 -10.31
N GLY A 192 27.99 13.03 -9.96
CA GLY A 192 28.75 13.95 -10.80
C GLY A 192 27.95 14.63 -11.92
N SER A 193 26.62 14.63 -11.85
CA SER A 193 25.77 15.45 -12.70
C SER A 193 26.13 16.94 -12.60
N GLY A 194 25.95 17.71 -13.68
CA GLY A 194 26.24 19.14 -13.69
C GLY A 194 25.38 19.93 -12.69
N ALA A 195 25.89 21.07 -12.22
CA ALA A 195 25.25 21.89 -11.19
C ALA A 195 23.80 22.29 -11.53
N ASN A 196 23.53 22.61 -12.80
CA ASN A 196 22.18 22.97 -13.26
C ASN A 196 21.18 21.80 -13.13
N VAL A 197 21.63 20.58 -13.39
CA VAL A 197 20.80 19.38 -13.27
C VAL A 197 20.49 19.11 -11.79
N ASN A 198 21.51 19.14 -10.93
CA ASN A 198 21.32 18.98 -9.49
C ASN A 198 20.39 20.06 -8.91
N ALA A 199 20.55 21.31 -9.33
CA ALA A 199 19.69 22.41 -8.90
C ALA A 199 18.23 22.21 -9.33
N PHE A 200 17.98 21.83 -10.59
CA PHE A 200 16.63 21.56 -11.09
C PHE A 200 15.93 20.48 -10.25
N PHE A 201 16.57 19.31 -10.10
CA PHE A 201 15.97 18.19 -9.37
C PHE A 201 15.83 18.48 -7.87
N GLY A 202 16.77 19.22 -7.27
CA GLY A 202 16.65 19.67 -5.87
C GLY A 202 15.46 20.61 -5.66
N ILE A 203 15.25 21.57 -6.58
CA ILE A 203 14.09 22.49 -6.54
C ILE A 203 12.79 21.70 -6.71
N MET A 204 12.69 20.83 -7.72
CA MET A 204 11.48 20.02 -7.96
C MET A 204 11.15 19.12 -6.76
N THR A 205 12.18 18.55 -6.13
CA THR A 205 12.02 17.74 -4.91
C THR A 205 11.54 18.60 -3.73
N THR A 206 11.99 19.84 -3.62
CA THR A 206 11.49 20.76 -2.60
C THR A 206 10.01 21.13 -2.87
N VAL A 207 9.63 21.36 -4.12
CA VAL A 207 8.25 21.72 -4.51
C VAL A 207 7.25 20.63 -4.15
N ILE A 208 7.62 19.34 -4.20
CA ILE A 208 6.71 18.23 -3.85
C ILE A 208 6.30 18.22 -2.37
N SER A 209 7.05 18.90 -1.51
CA SER A 209 6.70 19.06 -0.09
C SER A 209 5.45 19.91 0.11
N ILE A 210 5.14 20.82 -0.82
CA ILE A 210 4.00 21.74 -0.71
C ILE A 210 2.65 20.98 -0.74
N PRO A 211 2.35 20.15 -1.76
CA PRO A 211 1.14 19.32 -1.75
C PRO A 211 1.01 18.46 -0.48
N THR A 212 2.11 17.90 -0.01
CA THR A 212 2.12 17.05 1.19
C THR A 212 1.80 17.85 2.45
N GLY A 213 2.39 19.04 2.59
CA GLY A 213 2.09 19.97 3.69
C GLY A 213 0.63 20.39 3.70
N VAL A 214 0.05 20.72 2.53
CA VAL A 214 -1.38 21.03 2.39
C VAL A 214 -2.26 19.90 2.94
N LYS A 215 -1.90 18.63 2.69
CA LYS A 215 -2.63 17.48 3.24
C LYS A 215 -2.55 17.43 4.76
N LEU A 216 -1.37 17.63 5.35
CA LEU A 216 -1.19 17.69 6.81
C LEU A 216 -2.09 18.75 7.46
N PHE A 217 -2.12 19.96 6.90
CA PHE A 217 -3.00 21.02 7.41
C PHE A 217 -4.48 20.71 7.24
N ASN A 218 -4.89 20.12 6.12
CA ASN A 218 -6.28 19.72 5.91
C ASN A 218 -6.73 18.65 6.94
N TRP A 219 -5.88 17.70 7.32
CA TRP A 219 -6.19 16.77 8.41
C TRP A 219 -6.30 17.49 9.77
N LEU A 220 -5.38 18.42 10.09
CA LEU A 220 -5.47 19.23 11.31
C LEU A 220 -6.79 20.03 11.38
N PHE A 221 -7.20 20.67 10.28
CA PHE A 221 -8.46 21.42 10.22
C PHE A 221 -9.71 20.54 10.20
N THR A 222 -9.57 19.29 9.76
CA THR A 222 -10.65 18.28 9.91
C THR A 222 -10.90 18.00 11.39
N MET A 223 -9.83 17.80 12.16
CA MET A 223 -9.88 17.60 13.62
C MET A 223 -10.34 18.85 14.39
N TYR A 224 -9.92 20.04 13.95
CA TYR A 224 -10.25 21.31 14.59
C TYR A 224 -11.77 21.50 14.70
N ARG A 225 -12.28 21.82 15.90
CA ARG A 225 -13.72 21.91 16.22
C ARG A 225 -14.52 20.61 15.97
N GLY A 226 -13.86 19.46 15.82
CA GLY A 226 -14.49 18.15 15.85
C GLY A 226 -14.60 17.58 17.26
N ARG A 227 -15.22 16.40 17.39
CA ARG A 227 -15.24 15.62 18.64
C ARG A 227 -14.41 14.37 18.45
N ILE A 228 -13.12 14.49 18.76
CA ILE A 228 -12.14 13.43 18.51
C ILE A 228 -12.37 12.25 19.46
N ARG A 229 -12.71 11.10 18.89
CA ARG A 229 -12.73 9.81 19.60
C ARG A 229 -11.34 9.19 19.59
N TYR A 230 -10.74 9.01 20.77
CA TYR A 230 -9.41 8.43 20.95
C TYR A 230 -9.41 6.89 20.84
N HIS A 231 -9.73 6.44 19.62
CA HIS A 231 -9.60 5.06 19.19
C HIS A 231 -8.16 4.77 18.70
N SER A 232 -7.73 3.51 18.70
CA SER A 232 -6.43 3.07 18.20
C SER A 232 -6.11 3.62 16.81
N ALA A 233 -7.05 3.57 15.86
CA ALA A 233 -6.87 4.14 14.51
C ALA A 233 -6.58 5.67 14.52
N THR A 234 -7.22 6.41 15.43
CA THR A 234 -6.97 7.84 15.63
C THR A 234 -5.57 8.07 16.21
N LEU A 235 -5.12 7.26 17.16
CA LEU A 235 -3.78 7.35 17.74
C LEU A 235 -2.70 7.13 16.67
N TRP A 236 -2.84 6.09 15.85
CA TRP A 236 -1.95 5.86 14.71
C TRP A 236 -1.91 7.06 13.77
N THR A 237 -3.07 7.65 13.46
CA THR A 237 -3.15 8.87 12.62
C THR A 237 -2.43 10.06 13.23
N ILE A 238 -2.59 10.31 14.54
CA ILE A 238 -1.90 11.42 15.23
C ILE A 238 -0.39 11.16 15.29
N GLY A 239 0.02 9.93 15.62
CA GLY A 239 1.42 9.52 15.62
C GLY A 239 2.07 9.70 14.25
N PHE A 240 1.34 9.34 13.19
CA PHE A 240 1.72 9.61 11.82
C PHE A 240 1.97 11.09 11.57
N MET A 241 1.01 11.97 11.90
CA MET A 241 1.13 13.41 11.60
C MET A 241 2.38 14.02 12.25
N VAL A 242 2.71 13.62 13.48
CA VAL A 242 3.90 14.09 14.20
C VAL A 242 5.18 13.52 13.59
N THR A 243 5.27 12.19 13.47
CA THR A 243 6.46 11.50 12.97
C THR A 243 6.76 11.93 11.55
N PHE A 244 5.77 11.83 10.66
CA PHE A 244 5.90 12.16 9.25
C PHE A 244 6.23 13.63 8.98
N ALA A 245 5.79 14.57 9.82
CA ALA A 245 6.21 15.97 9.70
C ALA A 245 7.73 16.11 9.89
N VAL A 246 8.32 15.42 10.89
CA VAL A 246 9.77 15.41 11.12
C VAL A 246 10.51 14.67 10.00
N GLY A 247 9.97 13.54 9.55
CA GLY A 247 10.49 12.84 8.37
C GLY A 247 10.48 13.71 7.12
N GLY A 248 9.40 14.43 6.86
CA GLY A 248 9.28 15.37 5.75
C GLY A 248 10.30 16.50 5.83
N MET A 249 10.52 17.10 7.01
CA MET A 249 11.51 18.16 7.19
C MET A 249 12.94 17.68 6.88
N THR A 250 13.31 16.48 7.34
CA THR A 250 14.64 15.90 7.03
C THR A 250 14.79 15.53 5.56
N GLY A 251 13.70 15.15 4.89
CA GLY A 251 13.70 14.90 3.44
C GLY A 251 13.90 16.17 2.62
N VAL A 252 13.27 17.28 3.03
CA VAL A 252 13.51 18.59 2.41
C VAL A 252 14.96 19.04 2.58
N LEU A 253 15.61 18.71 3.71
CA LEU A 253 17.04 18.97 3.88
C LEU A 253 17.89 18.15 2.89
N LEU A 254 17.58 16.85 2.71
CA LEU A 254 18.26 15.99 1.74
C LEU A 254 17.97 16.36 0.27
N ALA A 255 16.89 17.11 0.01
CA ALA A 255 16.61 17.64 -1.32
C ALA A 255 17.58 18.76 -1.73
N VAL A 256 18.35 19.31 -0.80
CA VAL A 256 19.38 20.33 -1.07
C VAL A 256 20.68 19.63 -1.45
N PRO A 257 21.15 19.69 -2.72
CA PRO A 257 22.30 18.91 -3.16
C PRO A 257 23.57 19.15 -2.34
N GLY A 258 23.81 20.40 -1.92
CA GLY A 258 24.97 20.73 -1.09
C GLY A 258 24.95 20.08 0.31
N ALA A 259 23.77 19.86 0.88
CA ALA A 259 23.62 19.10 2.12
C ALA A 259 23.68 17.59 1.85
N ASP A 260 23.06 17.12 0.76
CA ASP A 260 23.12 15.71 0.37
C ASP A 260 24.57 15.26 0.15
N PHE A 261 25.46 16.07 -0.42
CA PHE A 261 26.87 15.68 -0.60
C PHE A 261 27.58 15.19 0.67
N VAL A 262 27.18 15.66 1.85
CA VAL A 262 27.75 15.21 3.14
C VAL A 262 26.88 14.20 3.89
N LEU A 263 25.57 14.14 3.58
CA LEU A 263 24.62 13.23 4.22
C LEU A 263 24.32 11.97 3.39
N HIS A 264 24.73 11.95 2.12
CA HIS A 264 24.45 10.89 1.17
C HIS A 264 25.03 9.57 1.68
N ASN A 265 24.18 8.54 1.73
CA ASN A 265 24.52 7.21 2.27
C ASN A 265 24.98 7.17 3.74
N SER A 266 24.88 8.28 4.50
CA SER A 266 25.06 8.24 5.96
C SER A 266 23.84 7.62 6.65
N LEU A 267 23.93 7.37 7.95
CA LEU A 267 22.77 6.96 8.74
C LEU A 267 21.66 8.02 8.81
N PHE A 268 21.93 9.27 8.43
CA PHE A 268 20.91 10.31 8.31
C PHE A 268 19.89 9.95 7.23
N LEU A 269 20.35 9.46 6.08
CA LEU A 269 19.48 8.97 5.00
C LEU A 269 18.61 7.79 5.47
N VAL A 270 19.22 6.86 6.21
CA VAL A 270 18.52 5.69 6.76
C VAL A 270 17.44 6.14 7.75
N ALA A 271 17.78 7.05 8.68
CA ALA A 271 16.86 7.61 9.65
C ALA A 271 15.68 8.34 8.99
N HIS A 272 15.96 9.18 7.99
CA HIS A 272 14.97 9.90 7.21
C HIS A 272 13.96 8.94 6.55
N PHE A 273 14.45 7.96 5.79
CA PHE A 273 13.58 7.04 5.08
C PHE A 273 12.74 6.17 6.02
N HIS A 274 13.31 5.69 7.12
CA HIS A 274 12.54 4.93 8.11
C HIS A 274 11.51 5.80 8.83
N ASN A 275 11.78 7.09 9.03
CA ASN A 275 10.80 8.03 9.57
C ASN A 275 9.55 8.10 8.68
N VAL A 276 9.72 8.34 7.39
CA VAL A 276 8.58 8.48 6.47
C VAL A 276 7.89 7.16 6.14
N ILE A 277 8.61 6.03 6.10
CA ILE A 277 8.01 4.72 5.82
C ILE A 277 7.32 4.14 7.06
N ILE A 278 7.97 4.12 8.22
CA ILE A 278 7.34 3.57 9.43
C ILE A 278 6.20 4.50 9.88
N GLY A 279 6.51 5.79 10.06
CA GLY A 279 5.53 6.77 10.51
C GLY A 279 4.43 7.04 9.50
N GLY A 280 4.74 6.99 8.19
CA GLY A 280 3.77 7.20 7.12
C GLY A 280 3.00 5.95 6.73
N VAL A 281 3.71 4.92 6.25
CA VAL A 281 3.12 3.73 5.63
C VAL A 281 2.73 2.68 6.66
N VAL A 282 3.66 2.24 7.52
CA VAL A 282 3.39 1.14 8.47
C VAL A 282 2.31 1.53 9.46
N PHE A 283 2.37 2.74 10.03
CA PHE A 283 1.31 3.26 10.90
C PHE A 283 -0.03 3.35 10.16
N GLY A 284 -0.02 3.63 8.86
CA GLY A 284 -1.23 3.76 8.04
C GLY A 284 -1.86 2.40 7.76
N CYS A 285 -1.03 1.39 7.52
CA CYS A 285 -1.47 0.01 7.43
C CYS A 285 -2.08 -0.47 8.76
N LEU A 286 -1.45 -0.20 9.90
CA LEU A 286 -1.98 -0.58 11.23
C LEU A 286 -3.26 0.20 11.58
N ALA A 287 -3.35 1.48 11.20
CA ALA A 287 -4.54 2.29 11.33
C ALA A 287 -5.69 1.74 10.48
N GLY A 288 -5.41 1.42 9.21
CA GLY A 288 -6.37 0.82 8.27
C GLY A 288 -6.85 -0.55 8.73
N VAL A 289 -5.95 -1.41 9.22
CA VAL A 289 -6.33 -2.69 9.83
C VAL A 289 -7.28 -2.43 10.99
N SER A 290 -6.92 -1.56 11.94
CA SER A 290 -7.79 -1.26 13.10
C SER A 290 -9.16 -0.72 12.70
N PHE A 291 -9.22 0.10 11.64
CA PHE A 291 -10.44 0.73 11.15
C PHE A 291 -11.35 -0.25 10.39
N TRP A 292 -10.83 -0.99 9.41
CA TRP A 292 -11.62 -1.87 8.55
C TRP A 292 -11.71 -3.33 9.03
N PHE A 293 -11.05 -3.70 10.13
CA PHE A 293 -11.13 -5.07 10.68
C PHE A 293 -12.57 -5.60 10.83
N PRO A 294 -13.52 -4.84 11.41
CA PRO A 294 -14.89 -5.33 11.57
C PRO A 294 -15.60 -5.55 10.24
N LYS A 295 -15.27 -4.76 9.21
CA LYS A 295 -15.88 -4.91 7.88
C LYS A 295 -15.48 -6.23 7.22
N VAL A 296 -14.26 -6.69 7.46
CA VAL A 296 -13.73 -7.94 6.89
C VAL A 296 -14.15 -9.16 7.70
N PHE A 297 -14.10 -9.08 9.04
CA PHE A 297 -14.28 -10.25 9.90
C PHE A 297 -15.56 -10.26 10.75
N GLY A 298 -16.32 -9.17 10.80
CA GLY A 298 -17.59 -9.06 11.53
C GLY A 298 -17.47 -8.75 13.03
N PHE A 299 -16.28 -8.43 13.56
CA PHE A 299 -16.08 -8.07 14.96
C PHE A 299 -14.95 -7.05 15.14
N THR A 300 -14.96 -6.31 16.25
CA THR A 300 -13.95 -5.28 16.55
C THR A 300 -12.71 -5.85 17.22
N LEU A 301 -11.55 -5.21 17.00
CA LEU A 301 -10.31 -5.56 17.68
C LEU A 301 -10.30 -5.04 19.13
N ASN A 302 -9.58 -5.77 20.00
CA ASN A 302 -9.37 -5.37 21.38
C ASN A 302 -8.61 -4.03 21.45
N GLU A 303 -9.23 -3.05 22.08
CA GLU A 303 -8.73 -1.68 22.09
C GLU A 303 -7.53 -1.47 23.04
N PHE A 304 -7.47 -2.23 24.13
CA PHE A 304 -6.36 -2.13 25.08
C PHE A 304 -5.04 -2.54 24.41
N TRP A 305 -5.00 -3.71 23.78
CA TRP A 305 -3.81 -4.20 23.09
C TRP A 305 -3.46 -3.36 21.85
N GLY A 306 -4.45 -2.77 21.18
CA GLY A 306 -4.22 -1.80 20.10
C GLY A 306 -3.46 -0.56 20.58
N LYS A 307 -3.83 -0.02 21.74
CA LYS A 307 -3.14 1.11 22.37
C LYS A 307 -1.75 0.76 22.88
N VAL A 308 -1.57 -0.44 23.45
CA VAL A 308 -0.25 -0.94 23.86
C VAL A 308 0.67 -1.05 22.65
N SER A 309 0.18 -1.67 21.57
CA SER A 309 0.92 -1.76 20.30
C SER A 309 1.34 -0.38 19.80
N PHE A 310 0.39 0.57 19.73
CA PHE A 310 0.67 1.94 19.33
C PHE A 310 1.79 2.60 20.15
N TRP A 311 1.70 2.58 21.48
CA TRP A 311 2.70 3.25 22.33
C TRP A 311 4.08 2.59 22.25
N CYS A 312 4.14 1.26 22.21
CA CYS A 312 5.39 0.53 22.00
C CYS A 312 6.03 0.88 20.65
N TRP A 313 5.24 0.94 19.58
CA TRP A 313 5.72 1.35 18.26
C TRP A 313 6.19 2.80 18.23
N LEU A 314 5.42 3.74 18.78
CA LEU A 314 5.76 5.16 18.76
C LEU A 314 7.04 5.45 19.56
N ILE A 315 7.13 4.95 20.79
CA ILE A 315 8.32 5.12 21.64
C ILE A 315 9.51 4.39 21.04
N GLY A 316 9.31 3.14 20.61
CA GLY A 316 10.35 2.33 19.99
C GLY A 316 10.91 2.97 18.72
N TYR A 317 10.06 3.55 17.88
CA TYR A 317 10.47 4.28 16.68
C TYR A 317 11.41 5.44 17.03
N TRP A 318 11.01 6.33 17.94
CA TRP A 318 11.82 7.50 18.30
C TRP A 318 13.15 7.10 18.95
N LEU A 319 13.15 6.08 19.82
CA LEU A 319 14.37 5.54 20.41
C LEU A 319 15.28 4.85 19.37
N ALA A 320 14.71 4.16 18.38
CA ALA A 320 15.46 3.42 17.38
C ALA A 320 16.13 4.34 16.35
N PHE A 321 15.41 5.35 15.85
CA PHE A 321 15.82 6.10 14.67
C PHE A 321 16.34 7.50 14.96
N THR A 322 16.01 8.13 16.08
CA THR A 322 16.61 9.43 16.45
C THR A 322 18.12 9.36 16.62
N PRO A 323 18.70 8.33 17.28
CA PRO A 323 20.16 8.20 17.37
C PRO A 323 20.83 8.12 15.99
N LEU A 324 20.15 7.58 14.99
CA LEU A 324 20.71 7.43 13.64
C LEU A 324 20.84 8.77 12.90
N TYR A 325 20.01 9.77 13.21
CA TYR A 325 20.23 11.13 12.70
C TYR A 325 21.53 11.72 13.25
N ILE A 326 21.81 11.50 14.54
CA ILE A 326 23.04 11.99 15.21
C ILE A 326 24.25 11.26 14.61
N LEU A 327 24.21 9.94 14.57
CA LEU A 327 25.28 9.12 13.97
C LEU A 327 25.53 9.48 12.50
N GLY A 328 24.48 9.83 11.75
CA GLY A 328 24.61 10.31 10.38
C GLY A 328 25.36 11.63 10.26
N PHE A 329 25.22 12.54 11.23
CA PHE A 329 26.02 13.77 11.32
C PHE A 329 27.45 13.52 11.82
N GLU A 330 27.65 12.51 12.68
CA GLU A 330 28.96 12.07 13.15
C GLU A 330 29.75 11.25 12.11
N GLY A 331 29.19 11.04 10.92
CA GLY A 331 29.86 10.41 9.78
C GLY A 331 29.68 8.89 9.67
N MET A 332 28.82 8.29 10.50
CA MET A 332 28.53 6.85 10.39
C MET A 332 27.78 6.56 9.08
N THR A 333 28.35 5.70 8.24
CA THR A 333 27.77 5.32 6.94
C THR A 333 26.91 4.06 7.04
N ARG A 334 25.99 3.89 6.08
CA ARG A 334 25.11 2.72 6.03
C ARG A 334 25.89 1.45 5.64
N ARG A 335 25.33 0.28 6.00
CA ARG A 335 25.81 -1.07 5.58
C ARG A 335 27.19 -1.47 6.10
N MET A 336 27.67 -0.85 7.18
CA MET A 336 28.84 -1.33 7.91
C MET A 336 28.45 -2.49 8.83
N ASN A 337 29.25 -3.54 8.84
CA ASN A 337 29.14 -4.68 9.77
C ASN A 337 30.14 -4.61 10.93
N HIS A 338 31.13 -3.73 10.83
CA HIS A 338 32.16 -3.47 11.82
C HIS A 338 32.47 -1.97 11.86
N TYR A 339 32.78 -1.45 13.04
CA TYR A 339 33.19 -0.07 13.29
C TYR A 339 34.14 -0.02 14.50
N ASP A 340 35.06 0.94 14.51
CA ASP A 340 36.08 1.14 15.54
C ASP A 340 35.92 2.47 16.31
N VAL A 341 34.94 3.28 15.94
CA VAL A 341 34.62 4.56 16.60
C VAL A 341 33.79 4.31 17.87
N ALA A 342 34.44 4.42 19.03
CA ALA A 342 33.81 4.15 20.32
C ALA A 342 32.61 5.07 20.64
N ASP A 343 32.67 6.33 20.20
CA ASP A 343 31.63 7.34 20.46
C ASP A 343 30.28 7.01 19.81
N TRP A 344 30.27 6.18 18.75
CA TRP A 344 29.04 5.72 18.11
C TRP A 344 28.30 4.66 18.94
N HIS A 345 29.02 3.93 19.79
CA HIS A 345 28.46 2.76 20.48
C HIS A 345 27.27 3.08 21.39
N PRO A 346 27.29 4.13 22.24
CA PRO A 346 26.13 4.46 23.08
C PRO A 346 24.86 4.74 22.27
N TRP A 347 24.97 5.44 21.14
CA TRP A 347 23.83 5.72 20.26
C TRP A 347 23.24 4.46 19.65
N LEU A 348 24.08 3.49 19.27
CA LEU A 348 23.64 2.20 18.75
C LEU A 348 22.95 1.34 19.82
N VAL A 349 23.40 1.43 21.08
CA VAL A 349 22.71 0.75 22.20
C VAL A 349 21.32 1.35 22.43
N VAL A 350 21.18 2.68 22.39
CA VAL A 350 19.85 3.32 22.46
C VAL A 350 18.97 2.88 21.29
N ALA A 351 19.54 2.81 20.08
CA ALA A 351 18.83 2.35 18.90
C ALA A 351 18.33 0.89 19.06
N LEU A 352 19.15 0.01 19.64
CA LEU A 352 18.78 -1.37 19.97
C LEU A 352 17.63 -1.44 20.97
N VAL A 353 17.65 -0.60 22.02
CA VAL A 353 16.53 -0.52 22.99
C VAL A 353 15.25 -0.12 22.26
N GLY A 354 15.32 0.86 21.36
CA GLY A 354 14.17 1.23 20.51
C GLY A 354 13.66 0.07 19.65
N ALA A 355 14.55 -0.71 19.05
CA ALA A 355 14.19 -1.90 18.28
C ALA A 355 13.47 -2.97 19.14
N VAL A 356 13.88 -3.15 20.39
CA VAL A 356 13.18 -4.04 21.34
C VAL A 356 11.75 -3.53 21.62
N PHE A 357 11.55 -2.23 21.81
CA PHE A 357 10.21 -1.64 21.95
C PHE A 357 9.34 -1.85 20.71
N VAL A 358 9.90 -1.71 19.50
CA VAL A 358 9.20 -2.06 18.26
C VAL A 358 8.80 -3.54 18.24
N GLY A 359 9.71 -4.44 18.65
CA GLY A 359 9.42 -5.88 18.79
C GLY A 359 8.28 -6.15 19.76
N MET A 360 8.23 -5.44 20.90
CA MET A 360 7.09 -5.52 21.84
C MET A 360 5.80 -4.99 21.22
N GLY A 361 5.86 -3.95 20.39
CA GLY A 361 4.70 -3.44 19.64
C GLY A 361 4.14 -4.45 18.64
N ILE A 362 5.02 -5.15 17.91
CA ILE A 362 4.63 -6.27 17.03
C ILE A 362 3.97 -7.39 17.83
N LEU A 363 4.57 -7.79 18.96
CA LEU A 363 4.00 -8.82 19.82
C LEU A 363 2.63 -8.40 20.37
N ALA A 364 2.48 -7.16 20.82
CA ALA A 364 1.21 -6.62 21.30
C ALA A 364 0.13 -6.63 20.22
N PHE A 365 0.48 -6.36 18.96
CA PHE A 365 -0.45 -6.48 17.83
C PHE A 365 -0.86 -7.94 17.56
N ILE A 366 0.06 -8.89 17.66
CA ILE A 366 -0.28 -10.32 17.54
C ILE A 366 -1.22 -10.75 18.68
N VAL A 367 -0.92 -10.36 19.92
CA VAL A 367 -1.78 -10.61 21.08
C VAL A 367 -3.16 -9.96 20.89
N GLN A 368 -3.22 -8.74 20.33
CA GLN A 368 -4.47 -8.07 19.99
C GLN A 368 -5.32 -8.95 19.08
N ILE A 369 -4.76 -9.49 17.99
CA ILE A 369 -5.48 -10.38 17.07
C ILE A 369 -5.97 -11.63 17.79
N VAL A 370 -5.10 -12.30 18.55
CA VAL A 370 -5.44 -13.55 19.25
C VAL A 370 -6.57 -13.35 20.27
N VAL A 371 -6.50 -12.31 21.09
CA VAL A 371 -7.54 -11.99 22.09
C VAL A 371 -8.86 -11.61 21.39
N SER A 372 -8.79 -10.84 20.29
CA SER A 372 -9.99 -10.46 19.54
C SER A 372 -10.67 -11.65 18.87
N LEU A 373 -9.89 -12.62 18.37
CA LEU A 373 -10.42 -13.87 17.81
C LEU A 373 -11.06 -14.74 18.88
N ARG A 374 -10.45 -14.83 20.06
CA ARG A 374 -11.00 -15.57 21.20
C ARG A 374 -12.34 -14.99 21.65
N ASP A 375 -12.41 -13.67 21.76
CA ASP A 375 -13.57 -12.95 22.30
C ASP A 375 -14.51 -12.42 21.20
N ARG A 376 -14.44 -13.00 19.99
CA ARG A 376 -15.13 -12.51 18.78
C ARG A 376 -16.64 -12.37 18.94
N GLU A 377 -17.28 -13.29 19.66
CA GLU A 377 -18.74 -13.31 19.82
C GLU A 377 -19.23 -12.13 20.68
N ALA A 378 -18.41 -11.66 21.63
CA ALA A 378 -18.73 -10.51 22.47
C ALA A 378 -18.56 -9.17 21.74
N ASN A 379 -17.70 -9.13 20.71
CA ASN A 379 -17.29 -7.91 20.02
C ASN A 379 -17.86 -7.80 18.60
N ARG A 380 -18.93 -8.55 18.29
CA ARG A 380 -19.52 -8.58 16.95
C ARG A 380 -20.09 -7.22 16.56
N ASP A 381 -19.82 -6.83 15.33
CA ASP A 381 -20.52 -5.73 14.68
C ASP A 381 -21.85 -6.25 14.14
N VAL A 382 -22.95 -5.83 14.76
CA VAL A 382 -24.31 -6.24 14.38
C VAL A 382 -25.00 -5.25 13.44
N THR A 383 -24.44 -4.05 13.27
CA THR A 383 -25.06 -2.99 12.46
C THR A 383 -24.46 -2.92 11.06
N GLY A 384 -23.17 -3.26 10.93
CA GLY A 384 -22.39 -2.98 9.73
C GLY A 384 -21.66 -1.64 9.78
N ASP A 385 -21.96 -0.83 10.79
CA ASP A 385 -21.39 0.49 11.05
C ASP A 385 -21.00 0.62 12.53
N PRO A 386 -19.85 0.07 12.94
CA PRO A 386 -19.41 0.09 14.34
C PRO A 386 -18.84 1.45 14.74
N TRP A 387 -18.56 2.31 13.77
CA TRP A 387 -17.85 3.56 13.97
C TRP A 387 -18.72 4.78 13.73
N ASP A 388 -19.97 4.65 13.31
CA ASP A 388 -20.74 5.77 12.77
C ASP A 388 -19.96 6.40 11.59
N GLY A 389 -19.67 5.60 10.57
CA GLY A 389 -18.86 5.92 9.40
C GLY A 389 -19.61 6.76 8.37
N ARG A 390 -18.87 7.43 7.47
CA ARG A 390 -19.42 8.39 6.50
C ARG A 390 -19.61 7.84 5.09
N SER A 391 -18.79 6.86 4.74
CA SER A 391 -18.64 6.27 3.41
C SER A 391 -19.51 5.03 3.21
N LEU A 392 -19.66 4.60 1.95
CA LEU A 392 -20.62 3.56 1.55
C LEU A 392 -20.30 2.17 2.11
N GLU A 393 -19.05 1.84 2.42
CA GLU A 393 -18.70 0.53 2.97
C GLU A 393 -19.41 0.25 4.30
N TRP A 394 -19.68 1.29 5.09
CA TRP A 394 -20.42 1.21 6.36
C TRP A 394 -21.92 1.02 6.17
N SER A 395 -22.43 1.18 4.94
CA SER A 395 -23.81 0.87 4.58
C SER A 395 -24.04 -0.61 4.22
N THR A 396 -23.03 -1.47 4.35
CA THR A 396 -23.13 -2.93 4.14
C THR A 396 -23.04 -3.67 5.47
N SER A 397 -23.42 -4.95 5.52
CA SER A 397 -23.25 -5.78 6.72
C SER A 397 -21.77 -5.97 7.08
N SER A 398 -21.51 -6.52 8.26
CA SER A 398 -20.16 -6.90 8.70
C SER A 398 -20.18 -8.39 9.12
N PRO A 399 -19.54 -9.29 8.36
CA PRO A 399 -18.85 -9.05 7.08
C PRO A 399 -19.81 -8.66 5.96
N ALA A 400 -19.29 -8.02 4.91
CA ALA A 400 -20.06 -7.69 3.72
C ALA A 400 -20.50 -8.97 2.97
N PRO A 401 -21.68 -8.98 2.32
CA PRO A 401 -22.07 -10.11 1.49
C PRO A 401 -21.17 -10.18 0.26
N PHE A 402 -21.04 -11.37 -0.35
CA PHE A 402 -20.10 -11.60 -1.46
C PHE A 402 -20.43 -10.79 -2.74
N TYR A 403 -21.64 -10.23 -2.84
CA TYR A 403 -22.07 -9.31 -3.91
C TYR A 403 -21.99 -7.82 -3.51
N ASN A 404 -21.54 -7.50 -2.29
CA ASN A 404 -21.50 -6.16 -1.66
C ASN A 404 -22.88 -5.49 -1.49
N PHE A 405 -23.52 -5.09 -2.58
CA PHE A 405 -24.80 -4.37 -2.59
C PHE A 405 -25.83 -5.13 -3.41
N ALA A 406 -26.98 -5.46 -2.81
CA ALA A 406 -28.08 -6.11 -3.52
C ALA A 406 -28.75 -5.17 -4.55
N VAL A 407 -28.78 -3.87 -4.24
CA VAL A 407 -29.25 -2.81 -5.14
C VAL A 407 -28.19 -1.72 -5.14
N LEU A 408 -27.78 -1.27 -6.33
CA LEU A 408 -26.76 -0.24 -6.46
C LEU A 408 -27.25 1.07 -5.81
N PRO A 409 -26.43 1.71 -4.94
CA PRO A 409 -26.80 2.98 -4.35
C PRO A 409 -26.76 4.08 -5.42
N GLU A 410 -27.82 4.91 -5.48
CA GLU A 410 -27.81 6.13 -6.29
C GLU A 410 -27.08 7.24 -5.54
N ILE A 411 -26.05 7.80 -6.18
CA ILE A 411 -25.19 8.80 -5.55
C ILE A 411 -25.61 10.20 -6.01
N THR A 412 -26.10 11.00 -5.07
CA THR A 412 -26.54 12.39 -5.27
C THR A 412 -25.69 13.39 -4.50
N SER A 413 -25.00 12.94 -3.44
CA SER A 413 -24.12 13.76 -2.62
C SER A 413 -22.72 13.15 -2.44
N MET A 414 -21.81 13.90 -1.81
CA MET A 414 -20.43 13.46 -1.58
C MET A 414 -20.32 12.43 -0.43
N GLU A 415 -21.18 12.56 0.59
CA GLU A 415 -21.22 11.66 1.75
C GLU A 415 -22.58 10.96 1.81
N GLN A 416 -22.94 10.24 0.74
CA GLN A 416 -24.28 9.69 0.54
C GLN A 416 -24.78 8.84 1.73
N HIS A 417 -23.91 8.02 2.33
CA HIS A 417 -24.31 7.22 3.48
C HIS A 417 -24.60 8.09 4.73
N TRP A 418 -23.80 9.15 4.96
CA TRP A 418 -24.02 10.10 6.04
C TRP A 418 -25.35 10.85 5.87
N ASP A 419 -25.61 11.38 4.67
CA ASP A 419 -26.86 12.08 4.37
C ASP A 419 -28.09 11.16 4.50
N ASN A 420 -27.94 9.89 4.11
CA ASN A 420 -28.98 8.89 4.31
C ASN A 420 -29.23 8.63 5.81
N LYS A 421 -28.20 8.68 6.67
CA LYS A 421 -28.39 8.56 8.13
C LYS A 421 -29.14 9.76 8.70
N GLU A 422 -28.76 10.98 8.31
CA GLU A 422 -29.41 12.21 8.79
C GLU A 422 -30.88 12.32 8.33
N THR A 423 -31.20 11.82 7.14
CA THR A 423 -32.57 11.80 6.59
C THR A 423 -33.40 10.58 6.99
N GLY A 424 -32.83 9.64 7.78
CA GLY A 424 -33.51 8.41 8.19
C GLY A 424 -33.71 7.38 7.08
N ARG A 425 -32.95 7.48 5.98
CA ARG A 425 -33.01 6.62 4.79
C ARG A 425 -31.82 5.65 4.65
N ALA A 426 -30.94 5.57 5.64
CA ALA A 426 -29.75 4.70 5.58
C ALA A 426 -30.08 3.22 5.44
N TRP A 427 -31.19 2.78 6.03
CA TRP A 427 -31.55 1.38 6.14
C TRP A 427 -32.96 1.15 5.60
N VAL A 428 -33.13 1.36 4.29
CA VAL A 428 -34.41 1.13 3.60
C VAL A 428 -34.32 -0.19 2.87
N GLN A 429 -35.18 -1.13 3.24
CA GLN A 429 -35.28 -2.42 2.55
C GLN A 429 -35.94 -2.23 1.17
N PRO A 430 -35.28 -2.64 0.07
CA PRO A 430 -35.89 -2.65 -1.26
C PRO A 430 -37.15 -3.51 -1.30
N ARG A 431 -38.14 -3.10 -2.10
CA ARG A 431 -39.40 -3.87 -2.27
C ARG A 431 -39.17 -5.19 -3.01
N LYS A 432 -38.27 -5.17 -3.99
CA LYS A 432 -37.99 -6.27 -4.92
C LYS A 432 -36.48 -6.36 -5.12
N TYR A 433 -36.00 -7.60 -5.18
CA TYR A 433 -34.63 -7.92 -5.58
C TYR A 433 -34.61 -8.48 -6.99
N GLU A 434 -33.46 -8.34 -7.64
CA GLU A 434 -33.21 -8.85 -8.99
C GLU A 434 -32.07 -9.87 -8.94
N ASP A 435 -31.98 -10.71 -9.97
CA ASP A 435 -30.88 -11.65 -10.09
C ASP A 435 -29.56 -10.87 -10.28
N ILE A 436 -28.51 -11.28 -9.58
CA ILE A 436 -27.20 -10.61 -9.63
C ILE A 436 -26.23 -11.45 -10.44
N HIS A 437 -25.64 -10.86 -11.48
CA HIS A 437 -24.56 -11.48 -12.24
C HIS A 437 -23.26 -11.47 -11.43
N MET A 438 -22.64 -12.64 -11.27
CA MET A 438 -21.41 -12.81 -10.47
C MET A 438 -20.36 -13.66 -11.20
N PRO A 439 -19.07 -13.36 -11.04
CA PRO A 439 -18.00 -14.17 -11.60
C PRO A 439 -17.82 -15.48 -10.82
N ARG A 440 -17.47 -16.57 -11.50
CA ARG A 440 -17.09 -17.83 -10.85
C ARG A 440 -15.65 -17.80 -10.35
N ASN A 441 -15.38 -18.59 -9.32
CA ASN A 441 -14.01 -18.89 -8.90
C ASN A 441 -13.29 -19.70 -9.98
N THR A 442 -11.99 -19.46 -10.16
CA THR A 442 -11.15 -20.21 -11.10
C THR A 442 -9.81 -20.60 -10.46
N GLY A 443 -9.38 -21.84 -10.70
CA GLY A 443 -8.06 -22.33 -10.31
C GLY A 443 -6.94 -21.90 -11.26
N ALA A 444 -7.26 -21.33 -12.43
CA ALA A 444 -6.26 -21.00 -13.46
C ALA A 444 -5.17 -20.06 -12.95
N GLY A 445 -5.52 -19.06 -12.14
CA GLY A 445 -4.55 -18.14 -11.55
C GLY A 445 -3.55 -18.83 -10.60
N PHE A 446 -4.00 -19.84 -9.84
CA PHE A 446 -3.15 -20.65 -8.99
C PHE A 446 -2.21 -21.53 -9.81
N ILE A 447 -2.72 -22.17 -10.87
CA ILE A 447 -1.92 -23.02 -11.77
C ILE A 447 -0.85 -22.19 -12.49
N ILE A 448 -1.19 -21.01 -13.01
CA ILE A 448 -0.22 -20.07 -13.59
C ILE A 448 0.84 -19.68 -12.56
N ALA A 449 0.45 -19.41 -11.32
CA ALA A 449 1.40 -19.08 -10.26
C ALA A 449 2.34 -20.26 -9.93
N ALA A 450 1.84 -21.51 -9.92
CA ALA A 450 2.66 -22.69 -9.70
C ALA A 450 3.69 -22.91 -10.83
N PHE A 451 3.27 -22.78 -12.09
CA PHE A 451 4.19 -22.83 -13.23
C PHE A 451 5.17 -21.66 -13.27
N SER A 452 4.75 -20.47 -12.84
CA SER A 452 5.61 -19.30 -12.68
C SER A 452 6.68 -19.52 -11.61
N LEU A 453 6.33 -20.18 -10.50
CA LEU A 453 7.29 -20.55 -9.46
C LEU A 453 8.30 -21.57 -9.98
N LEU A 454 7.84 -22.61 -10.68
CA LEU A 454 8.71 -23.59 -11.33
C LEU A 454 9.67 -22.91 -12.31
N PHE A 455 9.15 -22.01 -13.15
CA PHE A 455 9.95 -21.23 -14.11
C PHE A 455 11.01 -20.38 -13.40
N GLY A 456 10.61 -19.56 -12.42
CA GLY A 456 11.51 -18.67 -11.70
C GLY A 456 12.61 -19.43 -10.96
N PHE A 457 12.26 -20.49 -10.25
CA PHE A 457 13.25 -21.34 -9.58
C PHE A 457 14.18 -22.04 -10.57
N ALA A 458 13.62 -22.61 -11.65
CA ALA A 458 14.42 -23.31 -12.65
C ALA A 458 15.40 -22.40 -13.39
N ILE A 459 15.01 -21.16 -13.70
CA ILE A 459 15.94 -20.21 -14.35
C ILE A 459 17.09 -19.84 -13.41
N VAL A 460 16.81 -19.55 -12.14
CA VAL A 460 17.85 -19.23 -11.14
C VAL A 460 18.91 -20.33 -11.05
N TRP A 461 18.51 -21.59 -11.19
CA TRP A 461 19.41 -22.75 -11.14
C TRP A 461 19.84 -23.28 -12.51
N HIS A 462 19.63 -22.52 -13.59
CA HIS A 462 19.95 -22.91 -14.97
C HIS A 462 19.36 -24.28 -15.40
N MET A 463 18.23 -24.67 -14.83
CA MET A 463 17.48 -25.89 -15.15
C MET A 463 16.60 -25.67 -16.38
N TRP A 464 17.21 -25.48 -17.56
CA TRP A 464 16.55 -24.99 -18.78
C TRP A 464 15.32 -25.78 -19.23
N LEU A 465 15.33 -27.12 -19.10
CA LEU A 465 14.17 -27.95 -19.43
C LEU A 465 12.97 -27.61 -18.54
N PHE A 466 13.19 -27.48 -17.23
CA PHE A 466 12.12 -27.15 -16.27
C PHE A 466 11.65 -25.70 -16.41
N ALA A 467 12.56 -24.80 -16.76
CA ALA A 467 12.19 -23.43 -17.12
C ALA A 467 11.27 -23.42 -18.35
N ALA A 468 11.62 -24.15 -19.41
CA ALA A 468 10.76 -24.27 -20.59
C ALA A 468 9.39 -24.87 -20.25
N VAL A 469 9.34 -25.92 -19.42
CA VAL A 469 8.08 -26.52 -18.94
C VAL A 469 7.25 -25.51 -18.15
N GLY A 470 7.86 -24.75 -17.24
CA GLY A 470 7.17 -23.69 -16.49
C GLY A 470 6.60 -22.61 -17.42
N LEU A 471 7.38 -22.13 -18.39
CA LEU A 471 6.93 -21.12 -19.33
C LEU A 471 5.78 -21.62 -20.22
N VAL A 472 5.92 -22.79 -20.81
CA VAL A 472 4.87 -23.41 -21.64
C VAL A 472 3.63 -23.69 -20.80
N GLY A 473 3.78 -24.16 -19.56
CA GLY A 473 2.67 -24.40 -18.64
C GLY A 473 1.88 -23.14 -18.32
N MET A 474 2.55 -22.01 -18.07
CA MET A 474 1.89 -20.71 -17.89
C MET A 474 1.07 -20.31 -19.12
N ILE A 475 1.69 -20.37 -20.31
CA ILE A 475 1.05 -19.95 -21.56
C ILE A 475 -0.12 -20.89 -21.92
N ALA A 476 0.09 -22.20 -21.83
CA ALA A 476 -0.94 -23.19 -22.12
C ALA A 476 -2.14 -23.04 -21.18
N THR A 477 -1.91 -22.82 -19.88
CA THR A 477 -3.00 -22.58 -18.92
C THR A 477 -3.78 -21.32 -19.25
N PHE A 478 -3.09 -20.24 -19.64
CA PHE A 478 -3.75 -19.01 -20.09
C PHE A 478 -4.59 -19.23 -21.35
N ILE A 479 -4.04 -19.93 -22.36
CA ILE A 479 -4.76 -20.26 -23.59
C ILE A 479 -6.00 -21.08 -23.27
N VAL A 480 -5.88 -22.18 -22.50
CA VAL A 480 -7.03 -23.01 -22.11
C VAL A 480 -8.09 -22.18 -21.40
N ARG A 481 -7.70 -21.31 -20.45
CA ARG A 481 -8.63 -20.42 -19.75
C ARG A 481 -9.33 -19.44 -20.70
N SER A 482 -8.67 -18.99 -21.77
CA SER A 482 -9.28 -18.07 -22.74
C SER A 482 -10.41 -18.71 -23.57
N TYR A 483 -10.48 -20.04 -23.65
CA TYR A 483 -11.55 -20.76 -24.33
C TYR A 483 -12.71 -21.18 -23.39
N GLU A 484 -12.58 -20.97 -22.09
CA GLU A 484 -13.61 -21.35 -21.12
C GLU A 484 -14.78 -20.37 -21.17
N GLN A 485 -15.99 -20.88 -21.41
CA GLN A 485 -17.20 -20.07 -21.57
C GLN A 485 -18.05 -19.99 -20.28
N ASP A 486 -17.96 -20.98 -19.38
CA ASP A 486 -18.67 -20.98 -18.09
C ASP A 486 -17.87 -20.20 -17.04
N VAL A 487 -17.88 -18.87 -17.15
CA VAL A 487 -17.06 -17.97 -16.32
C VAL A 487 -17.87 -17.19 -15.30
N ASP A 488 -19.18 -17.20 -15.43
CA ASP A 488 -20.14 -16.41 -14.68
C ASP A 488 -21.35 -17.25 -14.26
N TYR A 489 -22.11 -16.73 -13.31
CA TYR A 489 -23.37 -17.31 -12.87
C TYR A 489 -24.32 -16.21 -12.43
N TRP A 490 -25.61 -16.54 -12.37
CA TRP A 490 -26.65 -15.66 -11.86
C TRP A 490 -27.04 -16.11 -10.45
N LEU A 491 -26.93 -15.21 -9.49
CA LEU A 491 -27.42 -15.39 -8.14
C LEU A 491 -28.93 -15.07 -8.12
N PRO A 492 -29.81 -16.03 -7.82
CA PRO A 492 -31.26 -15.80 -7.85
C PRO A 492 -31.71 -14.76 -6.83
N ALA A 493 -32.67 -13.92 -7.21
CA ALA A 493 -33.25 -12.89 -6.35
C ALA A 493 -33.79 -13.43 -5.02
N ALA A 494 -34.31 -14.67 -4.99
CA ALA A 494 -34.78 -15.32 -3.78
C ALA A 494 -33.67 -15.56 -2.73
N GLU A 495 -32.45 -15.87 -3.20
CA GLU A 495 -31.31 -16.05 -2.31
C GLU A 495 -30.78 -14.70 -1.80
N VAL A 496 -30.80 -13.67 -2.65
CA VAL A 496 -30.50 -12.28 -2.25
C VAL A 496 -31.50 -11.80 -1.19
N GLU A 497 -32.80 -12.00 -1.41
CA GLU A 497 -33.86 -11.64 -0.45
C GLU A 497 -33.65 -12.36 0.88
N ARG A 498 -33.32 -13.66 0.87
CA ARG A 498 -33.03 -14.42 2.09
C ARG A 498 -31.88 -13.84 2.91
N ILE A 499 -30.79 -13.43 2.25
CA ILE A 499 -29.60 -12.85 2.89
C ILE A 499 -29.92 -11.46 3.45
N GLU A 500 -30.56 -10.60 2.66
CA GLU A 500 -30.92 -9.25 3.08
C GLU A 500 -31.99 -9.26 4.19
N ASP A 501 -32.99 -10.15 4.13
CA ASP A 501 -33.99 -10.33 5.20
C ASP A 501 -33.35 -10.75 6.53
N ALA A 502 -32.31 -11.59 6.50
CA ALA A 502 -31.56 -11.93 7.71
C ALA A 502 -30.88 -10.69 8.30
N ARG A 503 -30.31 -9.83 7.45
CA ARG A 503 -29.67 -8.57 7.85
C ARG A 503 -30.67 -7.56 8.40
N PHE A 504 -31.78 -7.29 7.71
CA PHE A 504 -32.78 -6.32 8.18
C PHE A 504 -33.45 -6.77 9.49
N ARG A 505 -33.65 -8.09 9.69
CA ARG A 505 -34.06 -8.65 10.98
C ARG A 505 -33.04 -8.37 12.08
N GLN A 506 -31.75 -8.50 11.81
CA GLN A 506 -30.69 -8.17 12.76
C GLN A 506 -30.68 -6.68 13.13
N LEU A 507 -31.00 -5.80 12.18
CA LEU A 507 -31.14 -4.36 12.40
C LEU A 507 -32.45 -3.98 13.11
N GLY A 508 -33.38 -4.91 13.33
CA GLY A 508 -34.69 -4.64 13.93
C GLY A 508 -35.64 -3.84 13.03
N ILE A 509 -35.37 -3.79 11.72
CA ILE A 509 -36.17 -3.03 10.75
C ILE A 509 -37.21 -3.97 10.15
N LYS A 510 -38.49 -3.65 10.36
CA LYS A 510 -39.60 -4.36 9.73
C LYS A 510 -39.74 -3.92 8.28
N ARG A 511 -40.05 -4.86 7.38
CA ARG A 511 -40.46 -4.55 6.00
C ARG A 511 -41.61 -3.54 6.09
N PHE A 512 -41.48 -2.40 5.42
CA PHE A 512 -42.56 -1.42 5.37
C PHE A 512 -43.71 -2.02 4.55
N GLU A 513 -44.63 -2.70 5.22
CA GLU A 513 -45.96 -3.02 4.69
C GLU A 513 -46.77 -1.72 4.79
N GLN A 514 -47.02 -1.05 3.67
CA GLN A 514 -48.10 -0.06 3.64
C GLN A 514 -49.42 -0.82 3.81
N PRO A 515 -50.43 -0.23 4.50
CA PRO A 515 -51.73 -0.87 4.62
C PRO A 515 -52.25 -1.17 3.22
N GLU A 516 -52.83 -2.36 3.03
CA GLU A 516 -53.67 -2.65 1.88
C GLU A 516 -54.54 -1.42 1.61
N GLN A 517 -54.46 -0.89 0.40
CA GLN A 517 -55.54 -0.04 -0.08
C GLN A 517 -56.77 -0.93 -0.02
N THR A 518 -57.57 -0.78 1.04
CA THR A 518 -58.94 -1.22 1.06
C THR A 518 -59.59 -0.60 -0.17
N GLU A 519 -59.81 -1.44 -1.19
CA GLU A 519 -60.85 -1.22 -2.18
C GLU A 519 -62.18 -1.19 -1.42
N GLU A 520 -62.49 -0.07 -0.75
CA GLU A 520 -63.86 0.25 -0.37
C GLU A 520 -64.57 0.79 -1.62
N MET A 521 -65.13 -0.19 -2.33
CA MET A 521 -66.42 -0.22 -3.04
C MET A 521 -67.02 1.04 -3.67
N ALA A 522 -67.49 0.81 -4.90
CA ALA A 522 -68.64 1.43 -5.54
C ALA A 522 -69.90 1.52 -4.67
#